data_AF-A0ABD6EZU7-F1
#
_entry.id   AF-A0ABD6EZU7-F1
#
_cell.length_a   1.000
_cell.length_b   1.000
_cell.length_c   1.000
_cell.angle_alpha   90.00
_cell.angle_beta   90.00
_cell.angle_gamma   90.00
#
_symmetry.space_group_name_H-M   'P 1'
#
loop_
_entity.id
_entity.type
_entity.pdbx_description
1 polymer ?
#
loop_
_entity_poly.entity_id
_entity_poly.type
_entity_poly.pdbx_seq_one_letter_code
_entity_poly.pdbx_strand_id
1 'polypeptide(L)'
;MKPKRFNEEVAKLSAEQRSAIEQLCTAKSAIPQRKTSSKTVTPEHTNSYVVDMKFRFGIIPSVVSSMLNNDIDVPSRINGLQQTKSIIENMKEDEMKKFVPHLHSYFVTLGNVLDDLNFQAIVLCLELISISVQRLGNNVAAHVQQVISITSKHFGNQKVTIKRLIMAICMNLMSNVTPKIVVAYLCEYLEHRSSRVREEITNVITCALLTFGDSK
;
A
#
# COMPACT_ATOMS: atom_id res chain seq x y z
N MET A 1 -16.25 15.46 -4.04
CA MET A 1 -17.17 16.60 -3.91
C MET A 1 -17.63 16.69 -2.45
N LYS A 2 -17.54 17.87 -1.82
CA LYS A 2 -17.76 18.06 -0.37
C LYS A 2 -19.23 17.79 0.02
N PRO A 3 -19.53 17.13 1.16
CA PRO A 3 -20.89 16.80 1.62
C PRO A 3 -21.76 18.01 1.97
N LYS A 4 -21.20 19.23 1.98
CA LYS A 4 -21.95 20.46 2.23
C LYS A 4 -22.84 20.90 1.06
N ARG A 5 -22.48 20.57 -0.19
CA ARG A 5 -23.26 20.98 -1.38
C ARG A 5 -24.58 20.22 -1.54
N PHE A 6 -24.66 18.98 -1.04
CA PHE A 6 -25.85 18.14 -1.20
C PHE A 6 -27.02 18.63 -0.32
N ASN A 7 -26.75 18.98 0.94
CA ASN A 7 -27.80 19.49 1.85
C ASN A 7 -28.31 20.88 1.46
N GLU A 8 -27.47 21.71 0.82
CA GLU A 8 -27.88 23.03 0.32
C GLU A 8 -28.76 22.94 -0.95
N GLU A 9 -28.60 21.89 -1.77
CA GLU A 9 -29.47 21.66 -2.94
C GLU A 9 -30.82 21.05 -2.56
N VAL A 10 -30.85 20.15 -1.56
CA VAL A 10 -32.12 19.59 -1.03
C VAL A 10 -33.00 20.68 -0.42
N ALA A 11 -32.39 21.72 0.18
CA ALA A 11 -33.08 22.88 0.74
C ALA A 11 -33.71 23.81 -0.31
N LYS A 12 -33.48 23.60 -1.61
CA LYS A 12 -34.07 24.38 -2.72
C LYS A 12 -35.23 23.68 -3.44
N LEU A 13 -35.53 22.43 -3.08
CA LEU A 13 -36.61 21.64 -3.71
C LEU A 13 -37.98 21.99 -3.11
N SER A 14 -39.05 21.84 -3.90
CA SER A 14 -40.43 22.07 -3.46
C SER A 14 -40.89 21.05 -2.42
N ALA A 15 -41.92 21.36 -1.64
CA ALA A 15 -42.41 20.50 -0.57
C ALA A 15 -42.84 19.10 -1.07
N GLU A 16 -43.39 19.02 -2.27
CA GLU A 16 -43.78 17.75 -2.92
C GLU A 16 -42.56 16.89 -3.29
N GLN A 17 -41.48 17.51 -3.77
CA GLN A 17 -40.25 16.79 -4.12
C GLN A 17 -39.49 16.28 -2.88
N ARG A 18 -39.57 16.99 -1.75
CA ARG A 18 -39.01 16.52 -0.47
C ARG A 18 -39.79 15.34 0.09
N SER A 19 -41.13 15.38 0.00
CA SER A 19 -41.99 14.29 0.44
C SER A 19 -41.72 13.00 -0.35
N ALA A 20 -41.48 13.09 -1.66
CA ALA A 20 -41.13 11.93 -2.49
C ALA A 20 -39.78 11.28 -2.12
N ILE A 21 -38.79 12.08 -1.72
CA ILE A 21 -37.47 11.58 -1.27
C ILE A 21 -37.57 10.92 0.11
N GLU A 22 -38.39 11.47 1.01
CA GLU A 22 -38.63 10.90 2.34
C GLU A 22 -39.43 9.57 2.26
N GLN A 23 -40.38 9.47 1.33
CA GLN A 23 -41.11 8.23 1.02
C GLN A 23 -40.19 7.14 0.43
N LEU A 24 -39.21 7.51 -0.41
CA LEU A 24 -38.21 6.57 -0.94
C LEU A 24 -37.21 6.08 0.12
N CYS A 25 -36.90 6.90 1.12
CA CYS A 25 -36.03 6.51 2.24
C CYS A 25 -36.75 5.64 3.29
N THR A 26 -38.06 5.82 3.48
CA THR A 26 -38.87 5.04 4.44
C THR A 26 -39.40 3.72 3.85
N ALA A 27 -39.55 3.59 2.54
CA ALA A 27 -40.03 2.38 1.87
C ALA A 27 -39.06 1.18 1.85
N LYS A 28 -37.82 1.32 2.36
CA LYS A 28 -36.86 0.20 2.48
C LYS A 28 -36.94 -0.58 3.80
N SER A 29 -37.89 -0.26 4.69
CA SER A 29 -38.10 -0.98 5.95
C SER A 29 -39.55 -1.47 6.08
N ALA A 30 -39.91 -2.48 5.29
CA ALA A 30 -41.16 -3.22 5.49
C ALA A 30 -41.00 -4.67 5.01
N ILE A 31 -40.76 -5.59 5.94
CA ILE A 31 -41.01 -7.04 5.76
C ILE A 31 -42.29 -7.35 6.57
N PRO A 32 -43.34 -7.95 5.98
CA PRO A 32 -44.59 -8.21 6.69
C PRO A 32 -44.48 -9.43 7.60
N GLN A 33 -44.95 -9.30 8.85
CA GLN A 33 -45.16 -10.42 9.78
C GLN A 33 -46.40 -11.22 9.40
N ARG A 34 -46.26 -12.55 9.27
CA ARG A 34 -47.38 -13.51 9.24
C ARG A 34 -47.25 -14.49 10.42
N LYS A 35 -48.26 -14.52 11.28
CA LYS A 35 -48.41 -15.48 12.39
C LYS A 35 -48.76 -16.87 11.84
N THR A 36 -48.04 -17.91 12.26
CA THR A 36 -48.59 -19.26 12.48
C THR A 36 -47.78 -20.04 13.53
N SER A 37 -48.53 -20.72 14.39
CA SER A 37 -48.21 -21.65 15.47
C SER A 37 -47.04 -22.63 15.28
N SER A 38 -46.29 -22.79 16.37
CA SER A 38 -45.66 -23.99 16.94
C SER A 38 -45.52 -25.25 16.09
N LYS A 39 -44.28 -25.69 15.84
CA LYS A 39 -43.81 -27.08 16.04
C LYS A 39 -42.28 -27.16 15.92
N THR A 40 -41.69 -27.78 16.93
CA THR A 40 -40.27 -28.07 17.15
C THR A 40 -39.74 -29.05 16.11
N VAL A 41 -38.80 -28.65 15.24
CA VAL A 41 -37.82 -29.54 14.58
C VAL A 41 -36.60 -28.70 14.18
N THR A 42 -35.42 -29.04 14.69
CA THR A 42 -34.11 -28.53 14.25
C THR A 42 -33.83 -28.93 12.79
N PRO A 43 -33.29 -28.02 11.97
CA PRO A 43 -32.01 -28.36 11.35
C PRO A 43 -31.02 -27.18 11.20
N GLU A 44 -29.76 -27.52 11.34
CA GLU A 44 -28.53 -26.80 11.03
C GLU A 44 -28.60 -26.01 9.71
N HIS A 45 -28.36 -24.70 9.71
CA HIS A 45 -27.95 -23.95 8.51
C HIS A 45 -26.95 -22.86 8.92
N THR A 46 -25.67 -23.12 8.63
CA THR A 46 -24.56 -22.17 8.62
C THR A 46 -24.82 -21.09 7.58
N ASN A 47 -25.27 -19.91 8.01
CA ASN A 47 -25.45 -18.77 7.12
C ASN A 47 -24.11 -18.04 6.92
N SER A 48 -23.29 -18.53 5.99
CA SER A 48 -22.07 -17.84 5.56
C SER A 48 -22.43 -16.71 4.60
N TYR A 49 -22.53 -15.49 5.12
CA TYR A 49 -22.40 -14.30 4.30
C TYR A 49 -20.96 -14.26 3.77
N VAL A 50 -20.73 -14.84 2.59
CA VAL A 50 -19.48 -14.68 1.87
C VAL A 50 -19.45 -13.23 1.40
N VAL A 51 -18.88 -12.35 2.22
CA VAL A 51 -18.46 -11.03 1.77
C VAL A 51 -17.50 -11.29 0.62
N ASP A 52 -17.86 -10.92 -0.60
CA ASP A 52 -16.98 -11.02 -1.75
C ASP A 52 -15.78 -10.10 -1.50
N MET A 53 -14.72 -10.68 -0.94
CA MET A 53 -13.51 -9.96 -0.56
C MET A 53 -12.79 -9.61 -1.85
N LYS A 54 -13.09 -8.44 -2.40
CA LYS A 54 -12.38 -7.93 -3.58
C LYS A 54 -10.92 -7.70 -3.20
N PHE A 55 -9.99 -8.39 -3.85
CA PHE A 55 -8.55 -8.18 -3.64
C PHE A 55 -7.96 -7.26 -4.70
N ARG A 56 -7.02 -6.44 -4.28
CA ARG A 56 -6.14 -5.63 -5.13
C ARG A 56 -4.73 -6.21 -5.06
N PHE A 57 -4.03 -6.16 -6.18
CA PHE A 57 -2.73 -6.82 -6.35
C PHE A 57 -2.80 -8.33 -6.04
N GLY A 58 -3.96 -8.97 -6.21
CA GLY A 58 -4.17 -10.39 -5.98
C GLY A 58 -4.31 -10.82 -4.50
N ILE A 59 -3.77 -10.07 -3.54
CA ILE A 59 -3.69 -10.49 -2.12
C ILE A 59 -4.10 -9.43 -1.09
N ILE A 60 -4.09 -8.13 -1.44
CA ILE A 60 -4.40 -7.06 -0.48
C ILE A 60 -5.91 -6.76 -0.55
N PRO A 61 -6.67 -6.83 0.57
CA PRO A 61 -8.09 -6.49 0.54
C PRO A 61 -8.32 -5.08 -0.01
N SER A 62 -9.34 -4.90 -0.86
CA SER A 62 -9.58 -3.61 -1.53
C SER A 62 -9.82 -2.47 -0.54
N VAL A 63 -10.39 -2.79 0.63
CA VAL A 63 -10.55 -1.83 1.73
C VAL A 63 -9.18 -1.31 2.19
N VAL A 64 -8.22 -2.20 2.44
CA VAL A 64 -6.85 -1.83 2.83
C VAL A 64 -6.17 -1.01 1.72
N SER A 65 -6.31 -1.43 0.46
CA SER A 65 -5.74 -0.68 -0.66
C SER A 65 -6.39 0.71 -0.84
N SER A 66 -7.67 0.86 -0.54
CA SER A 66 -8.34 2.17 -0.58
C SER A 66 -7.81 3.13 0.48
N MET A 67 -7.44 2.61 1.67
CA MET A 67 -6.81 3.39 2.72
C MET A 67 -5.45 3.96 2.28
N LEU A 68 -4.66 3.20 1.52
CA LEU A 68 -3.37 3.65 1.00
C LEU A 68 -3.49 4.86 0.07
N ASN A 69 -4.56 4.91 -0.73
CA ASN A 69 -4.81 5.98 -1.70
C ASN A 69 -5.62 7.15 -1.12
N ASN A 70 -5.93 7.11 0.18
CA ASN A 70 -6.67 8.18 0.84
C ASN A 70 -5.70 9.25 1.36
N ASP A 71 -5.47 10.28 0.54
CA ASP A 71 -4.53 11.35 0.87
C ASP A 71 -5.08 12.34 1.91
N ILE A 72 -6.38 12.27 2.20
CA ILE A 72 -7.07 13.17 3.13
C ILE A 72 -6.93 12.68 4.58
N ASP A 73 -6.98 11.37 4.79
CA ASP A 73 -7.02 10.76 6.13
C ASP A 73 -5.71 10.03 6.45
N VAL A 74 -4.76 10.78 7.00
CA VAL A 74 -3.43 10.30 7.38
C VAL A 74 -3.50 9.08 8.33
N PRO A 75 -4.31 9.07 9.41
CA PRO A 75 -4.53 7.87 10.23
C PRO A 75 -4.98 6.64 9.44
N SER A 76 -5.96 6.79 8.54
CA SER A 76 -6.42 5.67 7.71
C SER A 76 -5.29 5.14 6.82
N ARG A 77 -4.51 6.03 6.19
CA ARG A 77 -3.38 5.63 5.35
C ARG A 77 -2.28 4.92 6.13
N ILE A 78 -1.95 5.42 7.33
CA ILE A 78 -0.99 4.76 8.24
C ILE A 78 -1.47 3.34 8.58
N ASN A 79 -2.75 3.18 8.89
CA ASN A 79 -3.34 1.88 9.16
C ASN A 79 -3.29 0.97 7.91
N GLY A 80 -3.61 1.51 6.74
CA GLY A 80 -3.47 0.81 5.46
C GLY A 80 -2.04 0.31 5.20
N LEU A 81 -1.02 1.12 5.50
CA LEU A 81 0.38 0.74 5.39
C LEU A 81 0.75 -0.39 6.36
N GLN A 82 0.31 -0.30 7.62
CA GLN A 82 0.56 -1.33 8.63
C GLN A 82 -0.09 -2.68 8.27
N GLN A 83 -1.35 -2.65 7.84
CA GLN A 83 -2.04 -3.86 7.38
C GLN A 83 -1.37 -4.45 6.13
N THR A 84 -1.01 -3.61 5.17
CA THR A 84 -0.31 -4.06 3.96
C THR A 84 1.05 -4.69 4.31
N LYS A 85 1.81 -4.08 5.22
CA LYS A 85 3.07 -4.63 5.74
C LYS A 85 2.88 -6.01 6.35
N SER A 86 1.88 -6.17 7.22
CA SER A 86 1.58 -7.46 7.86
C SER A 86 1.19 -8.53 6.83
N ILE A 87 0.42 -8.19 5.79
CA ILE A 87 0.05 -9.11 4.71
C ILE A 87 1.30 -9.56 3.93
N ILE A 88 2.15 -8.62 3.53
CA ILE A 88 3.37 -8.95 2.75
C ILE A 88 4.36 -9.78 3.58
N GLU A 89 4.52 -9.45 4.86
CA GLU A 89 5.41 -10.15 5.77
C GLU A 89 5.01 -11.62 5.95
N ASN A 90 3.71 -11.90 6.09
CA ASN A 90 3.16 -13.24 6.33
C ASN A 90 2.72 -13.97 5.04
N MET A 91 3.01 -13.41 3.88
CA MET A 91 2.57 -13.94 2.58
C MET A 91 3.16 -15.33 2.31
N LYS A 92 2.29 -16.28 1.92
CA LYS A 92 2.65 -17.65 1.51
C LYS A 92 3.06 -17.72 0.03
N GLU A 93 3.65 -18.83 -0.40
CA GLU A 93 4.11 -19.00 -1.79
C GLU A 93 2.97 -18.94 -2.82
N ASP A 94 1.78 -19.45 -2.51
CA ASP A 94 0.64 -19.38 -3.45
C ASP A 94 0.08 -17.97 -3.59
N GLU A 95 0.19 -17.16 -2.55
CA GLU A 95 -0.17 -15.74 -2.54
C GLU A 95 0.89 -14.92 -3.30
N MET A 96 2.17 -15.28 -3.15
CA MET A 96 3.27 -14.70 -3.91
C MET A 96 3.03 -14.80 -5.41
N LYS A 97 2.64 -15.98 -5.91
CA LYS A 97 2.35 -16.19 -7.35
C LYS A 97 1.23 -15.28 -7.86
N LYS A 98 0.25 -14.96 -7.02
CA LYS A 98 -0.85 -14.02 -7.34
C LYS A 98 -0.39 -12.56 -7.27
N PHE A 99 0.59 -12.26 -6.43
CA PHE A 99 1.09 -10.90 -6.21
C PHE A 99 2.10 -10.45 -7.28
N VAL A 100 2.98 -11.34 -7.75
CA VAL A 100 4.05 -11.04 -8.72
C VAL A 100 3.57 -10.32 -10.00
N PRO A 101 2.44 -10.70 -10.63
CA PRO A 101 1.94 -9.99 -11.81
C PRO A 101 1.56 -8.53 -11.56
N HIS A 102 1.42 -8.12 -10.30
CA HIS A 102 0.95 -6.81 -9.90
C HIS A 102 2.04 -5.90 -9.30
N LEU A 103 3.31 -6.34 -9.28
CA LEU A 103 4.41 -5.61 -8.65
C LEU A 103 4.61 -4.21 -9.19
N HIS A 104 4.50 -4.03 -10.50
CA HIS A 104 4.61 -2.70 -11.10
C HIS A 104 3.60 -1.73 -10.49
N SER A 105 2.31 -2.10 -10.49
CA SER A 105 1.24 -1.26 -9.95
C SER A 105 1.36 -1.05 -8.44
N TYR A 106 1.81 -2.08 -7.73
CA TYR A 106 2.08 -2.00 -6.30
C TYR A 106 3.16 -0.95 -5.98
N PHE A 107 4.31 -1.01 -6.64
CA PHE A 107 5.38 -0.03 -6.43
C PHE A 107 5.01 1.38 -6.87
N VAL A 108 4.17 1.55 -7.90
CA VAL A 108 3.59 2.86 -8.25
C VAL A 108 2.74 3.40 -7.09
N THR A 109 1.85 2.59 -6.51
CA THR A 109 1.05 3.01 -5.35
C THR A 109 1.93 3.42 -4.17
N LEU A 110 2.98 2.66 -3.86
CA LEU A 110 3.93 3.05 -2.80
C LEU A 110 4.69 4.32 -3.15
N GLY A 111 5.09 4.49 -4.42
CA GLY A 111 5.74 5.70 -4.90
C GLY A 111 4.91 6.97 -4.69
N ASN A 112 3.58 6.88 -4.79
CA ASN A 112 2.67 7.98 -4.49
C ASN A 112 2.59 8.25 -2.99
N VAL A 113 2.56 7.21 -2.15
CA VAL A 113 2.56 7.37 -0.69
C VAL A 113 3.88 7.98 -0.18
N LEU A 114 4.98 7.76 -0.88
CA LEU A 114 6.27 8.40 -0.58
C LEU A 114 6.29 9.90 -0.88
N ASP A 115 5.34 10.43 -1.67
CA ASP A 115 5.20 11.87 -1.92
C ASP A 115 4.41 12.59 -0.81
N ASP A 116 4.01 11.85 0.23
CA ASP A 116 3.22 12.39 1.32
C ASP A 116 4.02 13.34 2.24
N LEU A 117 3.33 14.31 2.85
CA LEU A 117 3.95 15.25 3.78
C LEU A 117 4.16 14.69 5.19
N ASN A 118 3.44 13.62 5.55
CA ASN A 118 3.49 13.01 6.86
C ASN A 118 4.70 12.08 6.99
N PHE A 119 5.60 12.45 7.89
CA PHE A 119 6.83 11.70 8.14
C PHE A 119 6.60 10.23 8.55
N GLN A 120 5.58 9.94 9.35
CA GLN A 120 5.28 8.59 9.79
C GLN A 120 4.80 7.71 8.62
N ALA A 121 3.98 8.27 7.72
CA ALA A 121 3.57 7.58 6.50
C ALA A 121 4.77 7.25 5.60
N ILE A 122 5.70 8.19 5.41
CA ILE A 122 6.94 7.95 4.65
C ILE A 122 7.77 6.81 5.27
N VAL A 123 8.02 6.87 6.59
CA VAL A 123 8.82 5.85 7.29
C VAL A 123 8.18 4.46 7.13
N LEU A 124 6.88 4.35 7.38
CA LEU A 124 6.16 3.08 7.23
C LEU A 124 6.14 2.59 5.79
N CYS A 125 6.05 3.49 4.80
CA CYS A 125 6.11 3.12 3.39
C CYS A 125 7.50 2.62 2.98
N LEU A 126 8.59 3.24 3.44
CA LEU A 126 9.95 2.75 3.21
C LEU A 126 10.20 1.40 3.89
N GLU A 127 9.69 1.20 5.11
CA GLU A 127 9.71 -0.12 5.76
C GLU A 127 8.97 -1.18 4.94
N LEU A 128 7.79 -0.83 4.42
CA LEU A 128 7.00 -1.71 3.57
C LEU A 128 7.76 -2.06 2.27
N ILE A 129 8.42 -1.10 1.63
CA ILE A 129 9.26 -1.36 0.45
C ILE A 129 10.39 -2.32 0.81
N SER A 130 11.09 -2.09 1.92
CA SER A 130 12.20 -2.94 2.37
C SER A 130 11.75 -4.40 2.57
N ILE A 131 10.64 -4.61 3.28
CA ILE A 131 10.06 -5.95 3.50
C ILE A 131 9.58 -6.56 2.19
N SER A 132 8.98 -5.75 1.30
CA SER A 132 8.53 -6.24 -0.01
C SER A 132 9.70 -6.77 -0.81
N VAL A 133 10.79 -6.01 -0.92
CA VAL A 133 12.01 -6.46 -1.59
C VAL A 133 12.51 -7.77 -0.98
N GLN A 134 12.62 -7.83 0.35
CA GLN A 134 13.10 -9.02 1.07
C GLN A 134 12.22 -10.26 0.81
N ARG A 135 10.89 -10.12 0.86
CA ARG A 135 9.95 -11.23 0.67
C ARG A 135 9.87 -11.67 -0.79
N LEU A 136 9.96 -10.75 -1.74
CA LEU A 136 9.85 -11.05 -3.17
C LEU A 136 11.06 -11.81 -3.72
N GLY A 137 12.24 -11.66 -3.11
CA GLY A 137 13.47 -12.31 -3.59
C GLY A 137 13.74 -11.95 -5.05
N ASN A 138 14.09 -12.95 -5.86
CA ASN A 138 14.42 -12.78 -7.28
C ASN A 138 13.28 -12.19 -8.12
N ASN A 139 12.02 -12.25 -7.66
CA ASN A 139 10.88 -11.66 -8.39
C ASN A 139 10.98 -10.13 -8.52
N VAL A 140 11.82 -9.47 -7.71
CA VAL A 140 12.06 -8.02 -7.80
C VAL A 140 13.01 -7.64 -8.93
N ALA A 141 13.67 -8.60 -9.60
CA ALA A 141 14.71 -8.32 -10.59
C ALA A 141 14.27 -7.40 -11.73
N ALA A 142 13.04 -7.58 -12.23
CA ALA A 142 12.47 -6.73 -13.28
C ALA A 142 12.08 -5.33 -12.78
N HIS A 143 12.07 -5.10 -11.47
CA HIS A 143 11.61 -3.87 -10.82
C HIS A 143 12.72 -3.12 -10.07
N VAL A 144 13.98 -3.55 -10.18
CA VAL A 144 15.12 -2.92 -9.45
C VAL A 144 15.17 -1.41 -9.71
N GLN A 145 15.13 -1.00 -10.98
CA GLN A 145 15.15 0.41 -11.36
C GLN A 145 13.94 1.17 -10.78
N GLN A 146 12.76 0.56 -10.79
CA GLN A 146 11.54 1.16 -10.24
C GLN A 146 11.65 1.37 -8.73
N VAL A 147 12.15 0.37 -7.99
CA VAL A 147 12.35 0.47 -6.54
C VAL A 147 13.38 1.55 -6.20
N ILE A 148 14.50 1.60 -6.93
CA ILE A 148 15.51 2.66 -6.73
C ILE A 148 14.91 4.03 -7.04
N SER A 149 14.18 4.16 -8.15
CA SER A 149 13.57 5.43 -8.56
C SER A 149 12.60 5.97 -7.50
N ILE A 150 11.67 5.16 -6.98
CA ILE A 150 10.74 5.63 -5.94
C ILE A 150 11.47 5.95 -4.62
N THR A 151 12.51 5.19 -4.28
CA THR A 151 13.31 5.41 -3.05
C THR A 151 14.18 6.66 -3.17
N SER A 152 14.64 6.98 -4.38
CA SER A 152 15.56 8.09 -4.65
C SER A 152 15.00 9.46 -4.27
N LYS A 153 13.66 9.60 -4.26
CA LYS A 153 12.96 10.79 -3.80
C LYS A 153 13.34 11.19 -2.37
N HIS A 154 13.78 10.22 -1.57
CA HIS A 154 14.19 10.41 -0.18
C HIS A 154 15.72 10.37 0.01
N PHE A 155 16.50 10.30 -1.06
CA PHE A 155 17.96 10.36 -0.95
C PHE A 155 18.43 11.72 -0.41
N GLY A 156 19.52 11.69 0.36
CA GLY A 156 20.08 12.87 1.02
C GLY A 156 19.23 13.40 2.16
N ASN A 157 18.28 12.61 2.67
CA ASN A 157 17.50 12.96 3.85
C ASN A 157 18.37 12.92 5.11
N GLN A 158 18.25 13.94 5.97
CA GLN A 158 19.10 14.05 7.16
C GLN A 158 18.61 13.17 8.33
N LYS A 159 17.39 12.63 8.26
CA LYS A 159 16.85 11.80 9.34
C LYS A 159 17.44 10.39 9.27
N VAL A 160 18.15 10.00 10.33
CA VAL A 160 18.86 8.70 10.43
C VAL A 160 17.92 7.51 10.13
N THR A 161 16.67 7.54 10.59
CA THR A 161 15.69 6.49 10.30
C THR A 161 15.47 6.28 8.79
N ILE A 162 15.39 7.36 8.01
CA ILE A 162 15.20 7.31 6.56
C ILE A 162 16.46 6.75 5.89
N LYS A 163 17.64 7.27 6.26
CA LYS A 163 18.94 6.78 5.75
C LYS A 163 19.12 5.28 5.98
N ARG A 164 18.77 4.80 7.19
CA ARG A 164 18.82 3.38 7.54
C ARG A 164 17.90 2.54 6.68
N LEU A 165 16.69 3.01 6.40
CA LEU A 165 15.73 2.31 5.55
C LEU A 165 16.19 2.27 4.08
N ILE A 166 16.71 3.38 3.57
CA ILE A 166 17.31 3.43 2.22
C ILE A 166 18.44 2.42 2.10
N MET A 167 19.38 2.41 3.06
CA MET A 167 20.45 1.42 3.11
C MET A 167 19.89 0.00 3.11
N ALA A 168 18.92 -0.30 3.97
CA ALA A 168 18.30 -1.62 4.04
C ALA A 168 17.64 -2.03 2.70
N ILE A 169 16.93 -1.13 2.04
CA ILE A 169 16.31 -1.39 0.72
C ILE A 169 17.39 -1.73 -0.31
N CYS A 170 18.45 -0.92 -0.41
CA CYS A 170 19.54 -1.14 -1.35
C CYS A 170 20.27 -2.46 -1.08
N MET A 171 20.59 -2.75 0.17
CA MET A 171 21.27 -4.00 0.54
C MET A 171 20.38 -5.22 0.30
N ASN A 172 19.08 -5.14 0.62
CA ASN A 172 18.13 -6.22 0.32
C ASN A 172 18.00 -6.45 -1.19
N LEU A 173 17.99 -5.39 -2.01
CA LEU A 173 18.03 -5.52 -3.46
C LEU A 173 19.31 -6.27 -3.88
N MET A 174 20.49 -5.86 -3.39
CA MET A 174 21.77 -6.49 -3.73
C MET A 174 21.90 -7.94 -3.23
N SER A 175 21.17 -8.33 -2.19
CA SER A 175 21.11 -9.73 -1.74
C SER A 175 20.19 -10.59 -2.60
N ASN A 176 19.12 -9.99 -3.16
CA ASN A 176 18.11 -10.69 -3.95
C ASN A 176 18.39 -10.67 -5.46
N VAL A 177 19.23 -9.76 -5.92
CA VAL A 177 19.71 -9.66 -7.30
C VAL A 177 21.22 -9.48 -7.29
N THR A 178 21.88 -9.42 -8.45
CA THR A 178 23.33 -9.17 -8.45
C THR A 178 23.64 -7.74 -7.95
N PRO A 179 24.59 -7.55 -7.01
CA PRO A 179 24.99 -6.21 -6.53
C PRO A 179 25.38 -5.26 -7.65
N LYS A 180 26.02 -5.78 -8.71
CA LYS A 180 26.44 -5.04 -9.89
C LYS A 180 25.30 -4.26 -10.56
N ILE A 181 24.12 -4.87 -10.70
CA ILE A 181 22.96 -4.22 -11.33
C ILE A 181 22.46 -3.07 -10.44
N VAL A 182 22.36 -3.28 -9.13
CA VAL A 182 21.90 -2.25 -8.19
C VAL A 182 22.87 -1.08 -8.16
N VAL A 183 24.18 -1.36 -8.08
CA VAL A 183 25.24 -0.34 -8.12
C VAL A 183 25.20 0.45 -9.43
N ALA A 184 24.97 -0.19 -10.58
CA ALA A 184 24.87 0.50 -11.85
C ALA A 184 23.78 1.59 -11.84
N TYR A 185 22.59 1.29 -11.32
CA TYR A 185 21.52 2.29 -11.16
C TYR A 185 21.83 3.34 -10.10
N LEU A 186 22.53 2.98 -9.02
CA LEU A 186 22.92 3.95 -7.99
C LEU A 186 23.99 4.93 -8.49
N CYS A 187 24.87 4.51 -9.39
CA CYS A 187 25.91 5.38 -9.97
C CYS A 187 25.36 6.60 -10.70
N GLU A 188 24.14 6.52 -11.25
CA GLU A 188 23.46 7.68 -11.87
C GLU A 188 23.27 8.84 -10.87
N TYR A 189 23.20 8.56 -9.58
CA TYR A 189 23.02 9.55 -8.52
C TYR A 189 24.34 10.13 -7.97
N LEU A 190 25.50 9.62 -8.42
CA LEU A 190 26.80 10.20 -8.06
C LEU A 190 27.03 11.58 -8.70
N GLU A 191 26.34 11.89 -9.79
CA GLU A 191 26.40 13.21 -10.44
C GLU A 191 25.28 14.15 -9.97
N HIS A 192 24.49 13.74 -8.97
CA HIS A 192 23.36 14.51 -8.50
C HIS A 192 23.79 15.86 -7.91
N ARG A 193 23.03 16.93 -8.17
CA ARG A 193 23.28 18.30 -7.67
C ARG A 193 23.52 18.36 -6.15
N SER A 194 22.70 17.64 -5.39
CA SER A 194 22.76 17.63 -3.93
C SER A 194 23.94 16.78 -3.45
N SER A 195 24.89 17.39 -2.73
CA SER A 195 26.02 16.68 -2.11
C SER A 195 25.57 15.60 -1.13
N ARG A 196 24.45 15.82 -0.42
CA ARG A 196 23.89 14.84 0.52
C ARG A 196 23.44 13.56 -0.17
N VAL A 197 22.89 13.68 -1.39
CA VAL A 197 22.54 12.52 -2.21
C VAL A 197 23.80 11.78 -2.60
N ARG A 198 24.80 12.48 -3.15
CA ARG A 198 26.08 11.86 -3.53
C ARG A 198 26.76 11.14 -2.36
N GLU A 199 26.80 11.77 -1.19
CA GLU A 199 27.36 11.18 0.04
C GLU A 199 26.62 9.89 0.43
N GLU A 200 25.29 9.90 0.42
CA GLU A 200 24.50 8.72 0.75
C GLU A 200 24.73 7.58 -0.24
N ILE A 201 24.81 7.87 -1.54
CA ILE A 201 25.10 6.88 -2.58
C ILE A 201 26.50 6.30 -2.39
N THR A 202 27.50 7.13 -2.15
CA THR A 202 28.87 6.67 -1.84
C THR A 202 28.88 5.76 -0.61
N ASN A 203 28.11 6.08 0.43
CA ASN A 203 27.99 5.24 1.63
C ASN A 203 27.34 3.88 1.32
N VAL A 204 26.29 3.85 0.49
CA VAL A 204 25.65 2.60 0.04
C VAL A 204 26.61 1.76 -0.78
N ILE A 205 27.32 2.34 -1.74
CA ILE A 205 28.32 1.63 -2.57
C ILE A 205 29.46 1.12 -1.71
N THR A 206 29.94 1.92 -0.74
CA THR A 206 30.98 1.49 0.20
C THR A 206 30.51 0.30 1.02
N CYS A 207 29.29 0.34 1.56
CA CYS A 207 28.69 -0.78 2.29
C CYS A 207 28.55 -2.02 1.39
N ALA A 208 28.14 -1.85 0.14
CA ALA A 208 28.06 -2.92 -0.84
C ALA A 208 29.42 -3.59 -1.09
N LEU A 209 30.49 -2.81 -1.25
CA LEU A 209 31.84 -3.34 -1.42
C LEU A 209 32.32 -4.10 -0.18
N LEU A 210 32.03 -3.58 1.02
CA LEU A 210 32.38 -4.26 2.27
C LEU A 210 31.56 -5.54 2.52
N THR A 211 30.37 -5.64 1.93
CA THR A 211 29.47 -6.79 2.15
C THR A 211 29.61 -7.86 1.06
N PHE A 212 29.84 -7.45 -0.20
CA PHE A 212 29.83 -8.32 -1.37
C PHE A 212 31.16 -8.35 -2.14
N GLY A 213 32.18 -7.59 -1.72
CA GLY A 213 33.45 -7.42 -2.45
C GLY A 213 34.25 -8.71 -2.69
N ASP A 214 34.01 -9.75 -1.89
CA ASP A 214 34.65 -11.06 -2.03
C ASP A 214 33.78 -12.10 -2.77
N SER A 215 32.57 -11.73 -3.19
CA SER A 215 31.65 -12.63 -3.90
C SER A 215 32.09 -12.74 -5.36
N LYS A 216 32.97 -13.71 -5.62
CA LYS A 216 33.43 -14.14 -6.96
C LYS A 216 32.29 -14.56 -7.87
#